data_AF-A0A958GCK1-F1
#
_entry.id   AF-A0A958GCK1-F1
#
_cell.length_a   1.000
_cell.length_b   1.000
_cell.length_c   1.000
_cell.angle_alpha   90.00
_cell.angle_beta   90.00
_cell.angle_gamma   90.00
#
_symmetry.space_group_name_H-M   'P 1'
#
loop_
_entity.id
_entity.type
_entity.pdbx_description
1 polymer ?
#
loop_
_entity_poly.entity_id
_entity_poly.type
_entity_poly.pdbx_seq_one_letter_code
_entity_poly.pdbx_strand_id
1 'polypeptide(L)'
;IFNIPNPNSARGLNPGFAVGELVVISGSPDEVDFSNQKIYVIQRAPADLKPVAGIATVSEGNTVSHVQLLARNLGIPNAVVSPENLTSLIPYQGQQIFYAVSPGGTVIMKPLAEMNESERALIEAQKTERFKMTISTEKIDLSDRVLEMRQLRASDSGRLCGPKAANLGQLSSLFPDKVPPGLVIPFGIFYAHLQQQMPGLTITYWQFLKNIFAEAERDRASGMDEATIEKNTLASLEVLRGAIQKIELFPQFQSALERDFVRVLNSEMGKIGVFIRSDTNMEDLKEFTGAGLNLTVANIYEREKVYQAIRDVWASPFTERSYKWRQRYLNNP
;
A
#
# COMPACT_ATOMS: atom_id res chain seq x y z
N ILE A 1 15.09 -9.22 -24.15
CA ILE A 1 14.30 -8.02 -24.53
C ILE A 1 14.08 -8.09 -26.04
N PHE A 2 13.17 -7.30 -26.63
CA PHE A 2 13.07 -7.11 -28.08
C PHE A 2 14.46 -7.08 -28.74
N ASN A 3 14.54 -7.28 -30.06
CA ASN A 3 15.82 -7.29 -30.80
C ASN A 3 16.45 -5.87 -30.89
N ILE A 4 16.61 -5.22 -29.74
CA ILE A 4 17.11 -3.87 -29.53
C ILE A 4 18.63 -3.92 -29.28
N PRO A 5 19.34 -2.80 -29.51
CA PRO A 5 20.75 -2.68 -29.17
C PRO A 5 21.02 -2.96 -27.69
N ASN A 6 22.14 -3.64 -27.40
CA ASN A 6 22.64 -3.92 -26.05
C ASN A 6 21.58 -4.47 -25.07
N PRO A 7 20.87 -5.58 -25.38
CA PRO A 7 19.85 -6.11 -24.48
C PRO A 7 20.46 -6.63 -23.17
N ASN A 8 21.76 -6.94 -23.18
CA ASN A 8 22.53 -7.38 -22.00
C ASN A 8 22.75 -6.27 -20.97
N SER A 9 22.50 -4.99 -21.30
CA SER A 9 22.56 -3.91 -20.30
C SER A 9 21.36 -3.91 -19.37
N ALA A 10 20.32 -4.69 -19.67
CA ALA A 10 19.21 -4.87 -18.76
C ALA A 10 19.53 -5.92 -17.70
N ARG A 11 19.19 -5.59 -16.45
CA ARG A 11 19.42 -6.46 -15.31
C ARG A 11 18.13 -6.62 -14.53
N GLY A 12 17.64 -7.85 -14.45
CA GLY A 12 16.53 -8.23 -13.60
C GLY A 12 16.83 -7.98 -12.13
N LEU A 13 15.86 -7.44 -11.41
CA LEU A 13 15.91 -7.21 -9.97
C LEU A 13 14.95 -8.14 -9.23
N ASN A 14 13.67 -8.08 -9.59
CA ASN A 14 12.62 -8.89 -8.98
C ASN A 14 12.09 -9.89 -10.01
N PRO A 15 12.24 -11.20 -9.78
CA PRO A 15 11.75 -12.22 -10.68
C PRO A 15 10.23 -12.21 -10.76
N GLY A 16 9.71 -12.60 -11.92
CA GLY A 16 8.28 -12.67 -12.18
C GLY A 16 8.00 -12.55 -13.66
N PHE A 17 6.72 -12.65 -14.02
CA PHE A 17 6.28 -12.47 -15.39
C PHE A 17 4.90 -11.83 -15.41
N ALA A 18 4.63 -11.10 -16.50
CA ALA A 18 3.39 -10.38 -16.72
C ALA A 18 3.12 -10.20 -18.21
N VAL A 19 1.85 -9.99 -18.54
CA VAL A 19 1.39 -9.52 -19.84
C VAL A 19 0.76 -8.15 -19.67
N GLY A 20 1.04 -7.24 -20.60
CA GLY A 20 0.43 -5.92 -20.61
C GLY A 20 0.84 -5.06 -21.79
N GLU A 21 0.18 -3.92 -21.91
CA GLU A 21 0.55 -2.88 -22.89
C GLU A 21 1.87 -2.23 -22.48
N LEU A 22 2.83 -2.15 -23.40
CA LEU A 22 4.10 -1.46 -23.18
C LEU A 22 3.91 0.06 -23.22
N VAL A 23 4.31 0.74 -22.15
CA VAL A 23 4.32 2.22 -22.07
C VAL A 23 5.73 2.68 -21.77
N VAL A 24 6.27 3.56 -22.62
CA VAL A 24 7.63 4.09 -22.48
C VAL A 24 7.56 5.58 -22.15
N ILE A 25 8.20 5.98 -21.06
CA ILE A 25 8.12 7.36 -20.56
C ILE A 25 9.51 7.94 -20.45
N SER A 26 9.82 8.82 -21.40
CA SER A 26 11.11 9.51 -21.50
C SER A 26 11.19 10.78 -20.67
N GLY A 27 10.07 11.26 -20.13
CA GLY A 27 9.96 12.49 -19.33
C GLY A 27 9.61 12.23 -17.86
N SER A 28 9.10 13.25 -17.16
CA SER A 28 8.64 13.09 -15.77
C SER A 28 7.42 12.16 -15.71
N PRO A 29 7.41 11.15 -14.83
CA PRO A 29 6.28 10.24 -14.65
C PRO A 29 5.18 10.82 -13.73
N ASP A 30 5.34 12.01 -13.16
CA ASP A 30 4.51 12.51 -12.06
C ASP A 30 3.03 12.74 -12.46
N GLU A 31 2.74 12.93 -13.75
CA GLU A 31 1.37 13.11 -14.28
C GLU A 31 0.79 11.83 -14.91
N VAL A 32 1.50 10.71 -14.82
CA VAL A 32 1.11 9.47 -15.50
C VAL A 32 0.09 8.72 -14.66
N ASP A 33 -1.08 8.44 -15.24
CA ASP A 33 -2.03 7.53 -14.63
C ASP A 33 -1.60 6.07 -14.84
N PHE A 34 -0.99 5.50 -13.79
CA PHE A 34 -0.49 4.13 -13.81
C PHE A 34 -1.62 3.10 -13.74
N SER A 35 -1.53 2.08 -14.59
CA SER A 35 -2.50 0.99 -14.71
C SER A 35 -1.88 -0.37 -14.41
N ASN A 36 -2.65 -1.20 -13.71
CA ASN A 36 -2.27 -2.58 -13.37
C ASN A 36 -2.21 -3.53 -14.56
N GLN A 37 -2.62 -3.09 -15.75
CA GLN A 37 -2.62 -3.85 -17.01
C GLN A 37 -1.46 -3.46 -17.94
N LYS A 38 -0.63 -2.49 -17.53
CA LYS A 38 0.44 -1.93 -18.36
C LYS A 38 1.82 -2.21 -17.79
N ILE A 39 2.79 -2.35 -18.68
CA ILE A 39 4.20 -2.55 -18.39
C ILE A 39 4.92 -1.24 -18.69
N TYR A 40 5.54 -0.65 -17.68
CA TYR A 40 6.11 0.69 -17.77
C TYR A 40 7.64 0.64 -17.85
N VAL A 41 8.21 1.35 -18.82
CA VAL A 41 9.65 1.59 -18.94
C VAL A 41 9.89 3.09 -18.77
N ILE A 42 10.50 3.47 -17.66
CA ILE A 42 10.57 4.88 -17.22
C ILE A 42 11.96 5.24 -16.74
N GLN A 43 12.31 6.53 -16.73
CA GLN A 43 13.62 6.95 -16.21
C GLN A 43 13.77 6.66 -14.72
N ARG A 44 12.79 7.10 -13.93
CA ARG A 44 12.70 6.94 -12.49
C ARG A 44 11.27 6.64 -12.12
N ALA A 45 11.04 5.86 -11.08
CA ALA A 45 9.70 5.62 -10.59
C ALA A 45 9.26 6.72 -9.61
N PRO A 46 8.00 7.19 -9.70
CA PRO A 46 7.48 8.19 -8.78
C PRO A 46 7.24 7.57 -7.40
N ALA A 47 7.28 8.41 -6.36
CA ALA A 47 7.14 7.95 -4.97
C ALA A 47 5.77 7.34 -4.67
N ASP A 48 4.75 7.74 -5.42
CA ASP A 48 3.34 7.38 -5.29
C ASP A 48 2.86 6.33 -6.31
N LEU A 49 3.79 5.60 -6.95
CA LEU A 49 3.51 4.57 -7.95
C LEU A 49 2.31 3.67 -7.56
N LYS A 50 1.28 3.68 -8.43
CA LYS A 50 0.10 2.78 -8.36
C LYS A 50 0.49 1.36 -8.85
N PRO A 51 -0.33 0.32 -8.60
CA PRO A 51 -0.01 -1.02 -9.09
C PRO A 51 0.15 -1.07 -10.61
N VAL A 52 1.21 -1.74 -11.09
CA VAL A 52 1.50 -1.96 -12.53
C VAL A 52 1.62 -3.45 -12.84
N ALA A 53 1.57 -3.84 -14.11
CA ALA A 53 1.80 -5.24 -14.49
C ALA A 53 3.29 -5.59 -14.40
N GLY A 54 4.17 -4.67 -14.80
CA GLY A 54 5.62 -4.78 -14.75
C GLY A 54 6.29 -3.42 -14.83
N ILE A 55 7.52 -3.32 -14.34
CA ILE A 55 8.28 -2.07 -14.39
C ILE A 55 9.74 -2.30 -14.80
N ALA A 56 10.29 -1.36 -15.57
CA ALA A 56 11.71 -1.27 -15.85
C ALA A 56 12.17 0.18 -15.71
N THR A 57 13.27 0.42 -14.99
CA THR A 57 13.81 1.78 -14.74
C THR A 57 15.21 1.99 -15.29
N VAL A 58 15.51 3.20 -15.78
CA VAL A 58 16.84 3.50 -16.37
C VAL A 58 17.95 3.52 -15.32
N SER A 59 17.62 3.95 -14.10
CA SER A 59 18.53 3.84 -12.96
C SER A 59 17.81 4.21 -11.68
N GLU A 60 17.82 3.31 -10.71
CA GLU A 60 17.91 3.73 -9.31
C GLU A 60 19.21 3.19 -8.74
N GLY A 61 20.10 4.11 -8.36
CA GLY A 61 21.27 3.78 -7.58
C GLY A 61 20.81 3.12 -6.28
N ASN A 62 21.44 1.98 -5.96
CA ASN A 62 21.18 1.09 -4.83
C ASN A 62 20.02 0.10 -5.01
N THR A 63 20.22 -1.10 -4.45
CA THR A 63 19.28 -2.24 -4.36
C THR A 63 18.23 -2.09 -3.25
N VAL A 64 18.18 -0.91 -2.61
CA VAL A 64 17.37 -0.61 -1.41
C VAL A 64 16.38 0.53 -1.71
N SER A 65 16.18 0.86 -2.99
CA SER A 65 15.27 1.93 -3.36
C SER A 65 13.83 1.56 -2.96
N HIS A 66 13.07 2.56 -2.53
CA HIS A 66 11.68 2.44 -2.09
C HIS A 66 10.82 1.71 -3.13
N VAL A 67 11.09 1.91 -4.42
CA VAL A 67 10.37 1.29 -5.54
C VAL A 67 10.79 -0.16 -5.71
N GLN A 68 12.05 -0.50 -5.49
CA GLN A 68 12.53 -1.88 -5.61
C GLN A 68 11.98 -2.76 -4.49
N LEU A 69 11.95 -2.23 -3.27
CA LEU A 69 11.29 -2.86 -2.12
C LEU A 69 9.79 -3.02 -2.39
N LEU A 70 9.12 -1.96 -2.88
CA LEU A 70 7.71 -2.01 -3.23
C LEU A 70 7.42 -3.07 -4.31
N ALA A 71 8.15 -3.06 -5.43
CA ALA A 71 7.97 -4.02 -6.51
C ALA A 71 8.27 -5.45 -6.06
N ARG A 72 9.27 -5.65 -5.18
CA ARG A 72 9.62 -6.97 -4.64
C ARG A 72 8.52 -7.49 -3.74
N ASN A 73 8.05 -6.67 -2.82
CA ASN A 73 7.02 -7.03 -1.85
C ASN A 73 5.65 -7.26 -2.51
N LEU A 74 5.49 -6.79 -3.74
CA LEU A 74 4.26 -6.88 -4.50
C LEU A 74 4.39 -7.87 -5.67
N GLY A 75 5.50 -8.62 -5.76
CA GLY A 75 5.69 -9.63 -6.80
C GLY A 75 5.61 -9.07 -8.22
N ILE A 76 5.90 -7.77 -8.41
CA ILE A 76 5.92 -7.14 -9.73
C ILE A 76 7.28 -7.43 -10.36
N PRO A 77 7.34 -8.02 -11.57
CA PRO A 77 8.60 -8.18 -12.28
C PRO A 77 9.25 -6.81 -12.49
N ASN A 78 10.52 -6.72 -12.08
CA ASN A 78 11.27 -5.45 -12.08
C ASN A 78 12.66 -5.64 -12.68
N ALA A 79 13.09 -4.69 -13.50
CA ALA A 79 14.42 -4.66 -14.09
C ALA A 79 14.99 -3.23 -14.13
N VAL A 80 16.32 -3.14 -14.19
CA VAL A 80 17.03 -1.93 -14.62
C VAL A 80 17.33 -2.07 -16.10
N VAL A 81 17.18 -0.99 -16.86
CA VAL A 81 17.52 -0.90 -18.29
C VAL A 81 18.46 0.27 -18.52
N SER A 82 19.19 0.31 -19.64
CA SER A 82 20.01 1.48 -19.96
C SER A 82 19.18 2.63 -20.55
N PRO A 83 19.70 3.88 -20.56
CA PRO A 83 19.06 4.98 -21.29
C PRO A 83 18.86 4.66 -22.79
N GLU A 84 19.80 3.91 -23.36
CA GLU A 84 19.74 3.42 -24.74
C GLU A 84 18.58 2.43 -24.93
N ASN A 85 18.40 1.48 -24.00
CA ASN A 85 17.26 0.55 -24.03
C ASN A 85 15.93 1.30 -23.91
N LEU A 86 15.83 2.31 -23.04
CA LEU A 86 14.62 3.13 -22.92
C LEU A 86 14.24 3.74 -24.27
N THR A 87 15.19 4.38 -24.95
CA THR A 87 14.96 5.01 -26.25
C THR A 87 14.61 3.97 -27.33
N SER A 88 15.28 2.82 -27.30
CA SER A 88 15.08 1.72 -28.25
C SER A 88 13.73 1.01 -28.08
N LEU A 89 13.06 1.17 -26.94
CA LEU A 89 11.75 0.57 -26.68
C LEU A 89 10.58 1.46 -27.14
N ILE A 90 10.81 2.75 -27.43
CA ILE A 90 9.79 3.70 -27.90
C ILE A 90 9.01 3.17 -29.12
N PRO A 91 9.63 2.57 -30.16
CA PRO A 91 8.90 2.06 -31.33
C PRO A 91 7.90 0.93 -31.01
N TYR A 92 8.04 0.28 -29.84
CA TYR A 92 7.18 -0.81 -29.39
C TYR A 92 6.07 -0.35 -28.44
N GLN A 93 5.99 0.95 -28.15
CA GLN A 93 4.93 1.51 -27.29
C GLN A 93 3.53 1.17 -27.82
N GLY A 94 2.60 0.90 -26.90
CA GLY A 94 1.22 0.53 -27.20
C GLY A 94 1.04 -0.95 -27.59
N GLN A 95 2.12 -1.69 -27.79
CA GLN A 95 2.03 -3.12 -28.10
C GLN A 95 1.73 -3.94 -26.85
N GLN A 96 0.97 -5.02 -27.01
CA GLN A 96 0.81 -6.04 -25.98
C GLN A 96 2.05 -6.94 -25.96
N ILE A 97 2.70 -7.01 -24.80
CA ILE A 97 3.96 -7.73 -24.64
C ILE A 97 3.89 -8.75 -23.50
N PHE A 98 4.69 -9.80 -23.64
CA PHE A 98 5.11 -10.65 -22.54
C PHE A 98 6.40 -10.08 -21.95
N TYR A 99 6.39 -9.85 -20.64
CA TYR A 99 7.54 -9.38 -19.88
C TYR A 99 7.87 -10.38 -18.79
N ALA A 100 9.12 -10.81 -18.73
CA ALA A 100 9.60 -11.75 -17.71
C ALA A 100 10.99 -11.37 -17.21
N VAL A 101 11.17 -11.58 -15.91
CA VAL A 101 12.44 -11.42 -15.21
C VAL A 101 12.75 -12.75 -14.53
N SER A 102 13.90 -13.35 -14.84
CA SER A 102 14.32 -14.62 -14.26
C SER A 102 14.97 -14.42 -12.88
N PRO A 103 15.01 -15.45 -12.01
CA PRO A 103 15.81 -15.45 -10.79
C PRO A 103 17.30 -15.15 -11.02
N GLY A 104 17.82 -15.49 -12.19
CA GLY A 104 19.20 -15.20 -12.60
C GLY A 104 19.42 -13.77 -13.15
N GLY A 105 18.40 -12.91 -13.13
CA GLY A 105 18.50 -11.53 -13.60
C GLY A 105 18.34 -11.34 -15.11
N THR A 106 17.92 -12.38 -15.85
CA THR A 106 17.64 -12.27 -17.29
C THR A 106 16.32 -11.56 -17.53
N VAL A 107 16.30 -10.65 -18.51
CA VAL A 107 15.10 -9.85 -18.86
C VAL A 107 14.60 -10.21 -20.26
N ILE A 108 13.33 -10.59 -20.36
CA ILE A 108 12.64 -10.92 -21.61
C ILE A 108 11.49 -9.93 -21.80
N MET A 109 11.41 -9.33 -22.97
CA MET A 109 10.29 -8.53 -23.46
C MET A 109 10.07 -8.95 -24.89
N LYS A 110 8.85 -9.36 -25.26
CA LYS A 110 8.52 -9.76 -26.64
C LYS A 110 7.03 -9.64 -26.92
N PRO A 111 6.59 -9.53 -28.19
CA PRO A 111 5.18 -9.54 -28.55
C PRO A 111 4.48 -10.81 -28.06
N LEU A 112 3.19 -10.73 -27.75
CA LEU A 112 2.39 -11.91 -27.38
C LEU A 112 2.36 -12.99 -28.46
N ALA A 113 2.49 -12.60 -29.73
CA ALA A 113 2.57 -13.54 -30.85
C ALA A 113 3.80 -14.46 -30.77
N GLU A 114 4.88 -14.00 -30.12
CA GLU A 114 6.16 -14.71 -30.03
C GLU A 114 6.31 -15.52 -28.72
N MET A 115 5.25 -15.61 -27.91
CA MET A 115 5.25 -16.47 -26.73
C MET A 115 5.23 -17.94 -27.14
N ASN A 116 6.10 -18.74 -26.52
CA ASN A 116 6.08 -20.19 -26.63
C ASN A 116 4.97 -20.81 -25.76
N GLU A 117 4.72 -22.11 -25.93
CA GLU A 117 3.66 -22.82 -25.20
C GLU A 117 3.86 -22.78 -23.68
N SER A 118 5.09 -22.92 -23.19
CA SER A 118 5.40 -22.87 -21.76
C SER A 118 5.09 -21.49 -21.15
N GLU A 119 5.40 -20.41 -21.85
CA GLU A 119 5.09 -19.03 -21.43
C GLU A 119 3.60 -18.75 -21.43
N ARG A 120 2.85 -19.28 -22.42
CA ARG A 120 1.39 -19.19 -22.44
C ARG A 120 0.78 -19.96 -21.27
N ALA A 121 1.27 -21.16 -20.98
CA ALA A 121 0.83 -21.96 -19.85
C ALA A 121 1.11 -21.26 -18.51
N LEU A 122 2.26 -20.60 -18.35
CA LEU A 122 2.58 -19.81 -17.15
C LEU A 122 1.57 -18.68 -16.91
N ILE A 123 1.19 -17.95 -17.97
CA ILE A 123 0.21 -16.85 -17.86
C ILE A 123 -1.19 -17.38 -17.54
N GLU A 124 -1.61 -18.48 -18.16
CA GLU A 124 -2.91 -19.09 -17.86
C GLU A 124 -2.96 -19.62 -16.41
N ALA A 125 -1.91 -20.29 -15.94
CA ALA A 125 -1.80 -20.71 -14.55
C ALA A 125 -1.87 -19.51 -13.58
N GLN A 126 -1.19 -18.40 -13.90
CA GLN A 126 -1.21 -17.18 -13.08
C GLN A 126 -2.61 -16.52 -13.03
N LYS A 127 -3.41 -16.61 -14.09
CA LYS A 127 -4.81 -16.11 -14.08
C LYS A 127 -5.68 -16.93 -13.11
N THR A 128 -5.45 -18.24 -13.04
CA THR A 128 -6.17 -19.15 -12.14
C THR A 128 -5.66 -19.04 -10.70
N GLU A 129 -4.35 -18.81 -10.50
CA GLU A 129 -3.68 -18.67 -9.21
C GLU A 129 -3.46 -17.20 -8.79
N ARG A 130 -4.42 -16.29 -9.02
CA ARG A 130 -4.35 -14.98 -8.36
C ARG A 130 -4.46 -15.21 -6.85
N PHE A 131 -3.32 -15.33 -6.18
CA PHE A 131 -3.20 -15.50 -4.74
C PHE A 131 -3.78 -14.25 -4.07
N LYS A 132 -5.07 -14.34 -3.72
CA LYS A 132 -5.74 -13.36 -2.90
C LYS A 132 -5.82 -13.90 -1.49
N MET A 133 -5.38 -13.11 -0.54
CA MET A 133 -5.44 -13.42 0.87
C MET A 133 -6.76 -12.99 1.47
N THR A 134 -7.20 -13.74 2.47
CA THR A 134 -8.30 -13.35 3.33
C THR A 134 -7.74 -13.01 4.71
N ILE A 135 -8.01 -11.80 5.19
CA ILE A 135 -7.62 -11.41 6.54
C ILE A 135 -8.68 -11.84 7.52
N SER A 136 -8.30 -12.69 8.47
CA SER A 136 -9.19 -13.08 9.55
C SER A 136 -9.49 -11.88 10.43
N THR A 137 -10.78 -11.60 10.63
CA THR A 137 -11.27 -10.57 11.56
C THR A 137 -11.73 -11.16 12.90
N GLU A 138 -11.74 -12.49 13.04
CA GLU A 138 -12.27 -13.20 14.20
C GLU A 138 -11.53 -12.90 15.51
N LYS A 139 -10.25 -12.57 15.39
CA LYS A 139 -9.38 -12.29 16.54
C LYS A 139 -9.33 -10.80 16.89
N ILE A 140 -9.97 -9.92 16.11
CA ILE A 140 -9.87 -8.49 16.36
C ILE A 140 -10.49 -8.17 17.72
N ASP A 141 -9.67 -7.55 18.57
CA ASP A 141 -10.05 -7.05 19.88
C ASP A 141 -10.36 -5.56 19.73
N LEU A 142 -11.62 -5.20 20.01
CA LEU A 142 -12.14 -3.86 19.85
C LEU A 142 -12.07 -3.04 21.16
N SER A 143 -11.23 -3.45 22.11
CA SER A 143 -10.93 -2.62 23.28
C SER A 143 -10.34 -1.26 22.85
N ASP A 144 -10.83 -0.21 23.50
CA ASP A 144 -10.67 1.19 23.10
C ASP A 144 -9.67 1.94 24.00
N ARG A 145 -8.65 1.25 24.50
CA ARG A 145 -7.62 1.82 25.37
C ARG A 145 -6.29 1.99 24.64
N VAL A 146 -5.69 3.17 24.76
CA VAL A 146 -4.31 3.42 24.29
C VAL A 146 -3.36 2.44 24.98
N LEU A 147 -2.45 1.86 24.19
CA LEU A 147 -1.53 0.83 24.65
C LEU A 147 -0.10 1.39 24.69
N GLU A 148 0.65 0.95 25.69
CA GLU A 148 2.09 1.18 25.74
C GLU A 148 2.78 0.14 24.85
N MET A 149 3.57 0.60 23.88
CA MET A 149 4.17 -0.26 22.85
C MET A 149 5.00 -1.40 23.44
N ARG A 150 5.73 -1.15 24.53
CA ARG A 150 6.61 -2.14 25.19
C ARG A 150 5.85 -3.34 25.79
N GLN A 151 4.54 -3.19 26.02
CA GLN A 151 3.69 -4.25 26.54
C GLN A 151 3.20 -5.20 25.44
N LEU A 152 3.34 -4.84 24.17
CA LEU A 152 2.88 -5.66 23.04
C LEU A 152 3.83 -6.80 22.73
N ARG A 153 3.29 -7.86 22.15
CA ARG A 153 4.00 -9.03 21.62
C ARG A 153 3.61 -9.29 20.18
N ALA A 154 4.39 -10.11 19.48
CA ALA A 154 4.07 -10.53 18.11
C ALA A 154 2.66 -11.15 18.00
N SER A 155 2.15 -11.79 19.06
CA SER A 155 0.80 -12.35 19.14
C SER A 155 -0.33 -11.30 19.14
N ASP A 156 -0.03 -10.02 19.36
CA ASP A 156 -1.02 -8.94 19.30
C ASP A 156 -1.23 -8.40 17.87
N SER A 157 -0.40 -8.84 16.92
CA SER A 157 -0.53 -8.53 15.50
C SER A 157 -1.85 -9.08 14.94
N GLY A 158 -2.60 -8.22 14.26
CA GLY A 158 -3.92 -8.55 13.72
C GLY A 158 -5.02 -8.72 14.78
N ARG A 159 -4.67 -8.60 16.07
CA ARG A 159 -5.58 -8.71 17.22
C ARG A 159 -5.92 -7.32 17.76
N LEU A 160 -4.93 -6.61 18.29
CA LEU A 160 -5.06 -5.27 18.87
C LEU A 160 -4.55 -4.17 17.93
N CYS A 161 -3.48 -4.48 17.19
CA CYS A 161 -2.74 -3.54 16.35
C CYS A 161 -2.16 -4.25 15.13
N GLY A 162 -1.56 -3.48 14.23
CA GLY A 162 -0.86 -4.04 13.08
C GLY A 162 0.47 -4.70 13.45
N PRO A 163 1.12 -5.32 12.46
CA PRO A 163 2.38 -6.02 12.69
C PRO A 163 3.54 -5.09 13.03
N LYS A 164 3.56 -3.83 12.61
CA LYS A 164 4.68 -2.93 12.93
C LYS A 164 4.74 -2.67 14.42
N ALA A 165 3.62 -2.31 15.04
CA ALA A 165 3.56 -2.05 16.48
C ALA A 165 3.79 -3.33 17.28
N ALA A 166 3.21 -4.47 16.86
CA ALA A 166 3.42 -5.76 17.53
C ALA A 166 4.89 -6.21 17.50
N ASN A 167 5.55 -6.12 16.34
CA ASN A 167 6.96 -6.48 16.17
C ASN A 167 7.87 -5.48 16.88
N LEU A 168 7.59 -4.18 16.82
CA LEU A 168 8.37 -3.17 17.52
C LEU A 168 8.21 -3.28 19.05
N GLY A 169 7.02 -3.65 19.53
CA GLY A 169 6.78 -3.99 20.94
C GLY A 169 7.56 -5.22 21.39
N GLN A 170 7.58 -6.27 20.56
CA GLN A 170 8.41 -7.45 20.79
C GLN A 170 9.91 -7.09 20.88
N LEU A 171 10.40 -6.25 19.96
CA LEU A 171 11.77 -5.74 19.99
C LEU A 171 12.04 -4.87 21.22
N SER A 172 11.10 -4.00 21.60
CA SER A 172 11.22 -3.15 22.80
C SER A 172 11.26 -3.98 24.09
N SER A 173 10.58 -5.13 24.12
CA SER A 173 10.68 -6.07 25.24
C SER A 173 12.04 -6.77 25.32
N LEU A 174 12.66 -7.09 24.17
CA LEU A 174 13.94 -7.81 24.10
C LEU A 174 15.15 -6.86 24.24
N PHE A 175 15.03 -5.64 23.71
CA PHE A 175 16.10 -4.64 23.63
C PHE A 175 15.59 -3.27 24.13
N PRO A 176 15.28 -3.14 25.42
CA PRO A 176 14.58 -1.97 25.95
C PRO A 176 15.35 -0.65 25.76
N ASP A 177 16.68 -0.69 25.80
CA ASP A 177 17.52 0.50 25.62
C ASP A 177 17.85 0.81 24.15
N LYS A 178 17.32 0.02 23.20
CA LYS A 178 17.58 0.16 21.76
C LYS A 178 16.34 0.53 20.96
N VAL A 179 15.17 0.55 21.59
CA VAL A 179 13.90 0.90 20.95
C VAL A 179 13.30 2.11 21.67
N PRO A 180 13.03 3.23 20.97
CA PRO A 180 12.38 4.38 21.58
C PRO A 180 11.03 4.02 22.21
N PRO A 181 10.60 4.70 23.29
CA PRO A 181 9.26 4.50 23.84
C PRO A 181 8.19 4.91 22.82
N GLY A 182 7.02 4.29 22.91
CA GLY A 182 5.95 4.50 21.95
C GLY A 182 4.57 4.18 22.51
N LEU A 183 3.57 4.81 21.92
CA LEU A 183 2.15 4.56 22.19
C LEU A 183 1.50 3.96 20.95
N VAL A 184 0.48 3.14 21.17
CA VAL A 184 -0.27 2.46 20.12
C VAL A 184 -1.75 2.76 20.30
N ILE A 185 -2.37 3.24 19.24
CA ILE A 185 -3.81 3.44 19.14
C ILE A 185 -4.39 2.16 18.52
N PRO A 186 -5.09 1.30 19.30
CA PRO A 186 -5.55 0.01 18.80
C PRO A 186 -6.73 0.15 17.83
N PHE A 187 -7.04 -0.95 17.12
CA PHE A 187 -8.16 -1.01 16.19
C PHE A 187 -9.51 -0.63 16.83
N GLY A 188 -9.71 -0.96 18.11
CA GLY A 188 -10.92 -0.60 18.86
C GLY A 188 -11.17 0.90 18.93
N ILE A 189 -10.13 1.73 19.13
CA ILE A 189 -10.29 3.19 19.16
C ILE A 189 -10.71 3.70 17.79
N PHE A 190 -10.04 3.27 16.72
CA PHE A 190 -10.42 3.66 15.36
C PHE A 190 -11.85 3.24 15.04
N TYR A 191 -12.22 2.00 15.34
CA TYR A 191 -13.56 1.47 15.14
C TYR A 191 -14.63 2.26 15.90
N ALA A 192 -14.38 2.58 17.17
CA ALA A 192 -15.28 3.39 17.99
C ALA A 192 -15.52 4.78 17.37
N HIS A 193 -14.47 5.43 16.85
CA HIS A 193 -14.62 6.71 16.16
C HIS A 193 -15.45 6.57 14.87
N LEU A 194 -15.31 5.48 14.12
CA LEU A 194 -16.14 5.25 12.94
C LEU A 194 -17.62 4.94 13.26
N GLN A 195 -17.97 4.64 14.51
CA GLN A 195 -19.37 4.53 14.93
C GLN A 195 -20.07 5.88 15.09
N GLN A 196 -19.34 7.00 15.04
CA GLN A 196 -19.94 8.33 15.07
C GLN A 196 -20.79 8.57 13.83
N GLN A 197 -21.82 9.41 13.95
CA GLN A 197 -22.60 9.88 12.81
C GLN A 197 -21.71 10.71 11.88
N MET A 198 -21.78 10.43 10.58
CA MET A 198 -21.02 11.18 9.59
C MET A 198 -21.71 12.53 9.35
N PRO A 199 -21.01 13.68 9.43
CA PRO A 199 -21.61 14.99 9.28
C PRO A 199 -22.41 15.14 7.98
N GLY A 200 -23.65 15.64 8.09
CA GLY A 200 -24.56 15.83 6.96
C GLY A 200 -25.31 14.57 6.51
N LEU A 201 -25.07 13.42 7.15
CA LEU A 201 -25.77 12.16 6.86
C LEU A 201 -26.46 11.61 8.12
N THR A 202 -27.42 10.70 7.94
CA THR A 202 -28.12 10.00 9.04
C THR A 202 -27.49 8.66 9.41
N ILE A 203 -26.34 8.35 8.82
CA ILE A 203 -25.61 7.08 9.00
C ILE A 203 -24.22 7.34 9.61
N THR A 204 -23.64 6.31 10.20
CA THR A 204 -22.29 6.38 10.76
C THR A 204 -21.21 6.33 9.69
N TYR A 205 -19.98 6.75 10.01
CA TYR A 205 -18.83 6.56 9.10
C TYR A 205 -18.65 5.08 8.73
N TRP A 206 -18.85 4.18 9.69
CA TRP A 206 -18.76 2.73 9.48
C TRP A 206 -19.85 2.22 8.53
N GLN A 207 -21.08 2.71 8.67
CA GLN A 207 -22.17 2.38 7.76
C GLN A 207 -21.91 2.94 6.35
N PHE A 208 -21.43 4.18 6.24
CA PHE A 208 -21.05 4.77 4.97
C PHE A 208 -19.99 3.91 4.27
N LEU A 209 -18.90 3.56 4.97
CA LEU A 209 -17.85 2.69 4.46
C LEU A 209 -18.39 1.34 3.96
N LYS A 210 -19.25 0.66 4.74
CA LYS A 210 -19.86 -0.61 4.32
C LYS A 210 -20.75 -0.44 3.09
N ASN A 211 -21.47 0.67 2.98
CA ASN A 211 -22.35 0.95 1.85
C ASN A 211 -21.56 1.12 0.55
N ILE A 212 -20.37 1.74 0.58
CA ILE A 212 -19.50 1.86 -0.60
C ILE A 212 -19.23 0.49 -1.22
N PHE A 213 -18.81 -0.48 -0.42
CA PHE A 213 -18.49 -1.82 -0.92
C PHE A 213 -19.74 -2.64 -1.26
N ALA A 214 -20.83 -2.50 -0.50
CA ALA A 214 -22.09 -3.14 -0.83
C ALA A 214 -22.68 -2.62 -2.15
N GLU A 215 -22.49 -1.34 -2.47
CA GLU A 215 -22.86 -0.75 -3.75
C GLU A 215 -21.98 -1.27 -4.89
N ALA A 216 -20.66 -1.31 -4.70
CA ALA A 216 -19.74 -1.90 -5.69
C ALA A 216 -20.09 -3.36 -6.03
N GLU A 217 -20.46 -4.19 -5.05
CA GLU A 217 -20.91 -5.56 -5.30
C GLU A 217 -22.25 -5.62 -6.04
N ARG A 218 -23.19 -4.72 -5.75
CA ARG A 218 -24.46 -4.63 -6.48
C ARG A 218 -24.26 -4.21 -7.93
N ASP A 219 -23.41 -3.21 -8.17
CA ASP A 219 -23.07 -2.74 -9.51
C ASP A 219 -22.40 -3.85 -10.32
N ARG A 220 -21.47 -4.60 -9.70
CA ARG A 220 -20.84 -5.77 -10.32
C ARG A 220 -21.86 -6.85 -10.67
N ALA A 221 -22.79 -7.15 -9.76
CA ALA A 221 -23.86 -8.12 -10.01
C ALA A 221 -24.83 -7.67 -11.12
N SER A 222 -24.95 -6.37 -11.35
CA SER A 222 -25.77 -5.80 -12.44
C SER A 222 -25.07 -5.82 -13.81
N GLY A 223 -23.78 -6.19 -13.86
CA GLY A 223 -22.99 -6.22 -15.08
C GLY A 223 -22.37 -4.88 -15.47
N MET A 224 -22.29 -3.91 -14.54
CA MET A 224 -21.57 -2.66 -14.75
C MET A 224 -20.08 -2.94 -15.00
N ASP A 225 -19.44 -2.12 -15.84
CA ASP A 225 -18.02 -2.28 -16.13
C ASP A 225 -17.14 -1.96 -14.90
N GLU A 226 -16.08 -2.75 -14.70
CA GLU A 226 -15.23 -2.65 -13.51
C GLU A 226 -14.51 -1.29 -13.41
N ALA A 227 -14.27 -0.61 -14.54
CA ALA A 227 -13.65 0.72 -14.54
C ALA A 227 -14.60 1.79 -13.97
N THR A 228 -15.90 1.73 -14.31
CA THR A 228 -16.92 2.59 -13.72
C THR A 228 -17.14 2.27 -12.24
N ILE A 229 -17.18 0.99 -11.86
CA ILE A 229 -17.29 0.57 -10.44
C ILE A 229 -16.11 1.12 -9.63
N GLU A 230 -14.89 0.96 -10.14
CA GLU A 230 -13.67 1.48 -9.50
C GLU A 230 -13.76 3.00 -9.35
N LYS A 231 -14.14 3.73 -10.41
CA LYS A 231 -14.28 5.18 -10.39
C LYS A 231 -15.29 5.65 -9.34
N ASN A 232 -16.46 5.04 -9.28
CA ASN A 232 -17.52 5.39 -8.30
C ASN A 232 -17.06 5.08 -6.87
N THR A 233 -16.42 3.93 -6.67
CA THR A 233 -15.87 3.53 -5.38
C THR A 233 -14.82 4.53 -4.90
N LEU A 234 -13.88 4.94 -5.76
CA LEU A 234 -12.86 5.92 -5.44
C LEU A 234 -13.45 7.30 -5.11
N ALA A 235 -14.49 7.73 -5.83
CA ALA A 235 -15.20 8.98 -5.52
C ALA A 235 -15.82 8.94 -4.11
N SER A 236 -16.46 7.82 -3.74
CA SER A 236 -17.06 7.67 -2.42
C SER A 236 -16.00 7.54 -1.31
N LEU A 237 -14.88 6.87 -1.58
CA LEU A 237 -13.75 6.80 -0.65
C LEU A 237 -13.11 8.18 -0.42
N GLU A 238 -13.07 9.05 -1.44
CA GLU A 238 -12.58 10.41 -1.30
C GLU A 238 -13.46 11.23 -0.34
N VAL A 239 -14.79 11.09 -0.44
CA VAL A 239 -15.74 11.72 0.49
C VAL A 239 -15.53 11.22 1.91
N LEU A 240 -15.39 9.89 2.09
CA LEU A 240 -15.10 9.30 3.40
C LEU A 240 -13.79 9.82 3.98
N ARG A 241 -12.73 9.88 3.16
CA ARG A 241 -11.40 10.36 3.55
C ARG A 241 -11.46 11.79 4.07
N GLY A 242 -12.08 12.69 3.30
CA GLY A 242 -12.25 14.09 3.69
C GLY A 242 -13.06 14.26 4.99
N ALA A 243 -14.00 13.36 5.25
CA ALA A 243 -14.78 13.35 6.49
C ALA A 243 -14.00 12.79 7.68
N ILE A 244 -13.18 11.75 7.50
CA ILE A 244 -12.30 11.19 8.54
C ILE A 244 -11.23 12.22 8.94
N GLN A 245 -10.69 12.97 7.98
CA GLN A 245 -9.71 14.04 8.26
C GLN A 245 -10.24 15.15 9.18
N LYS A 246 -11.57 15.24 9.32
CA LYS A 246 -12.28 16.22 10.16
C LYS A 246 -13.03 15.55 11.31
N ILE A 247 -12.84 14.25 11.53
CA ILE A 247 -13.57 13.52 12.56
C ILE A 247 -13.26 14.11 13.94
N GLU A 248 -14.31 14.31 14.74
CA GLU A 248 -14.15 14.71 16.12
C GLU A 248 -13.51 13.55 16.90
N LEU A 249 -12.40 13.84 17.57
CA LEU A 249 -11.73 12.87 18.42
C LEU A 249 -12.41 12.91 19.78
N PHE A 250 -12.77 11.76 20.32
CA PHE A 250 -13.49 11.72 21.59
C PHE A 250 -12.68 12.38 22.73
N PRO A 251 -13.29 13.22 23.58
CA PRO A 251 -12.59 13.90 24.67
C PRO A 251 -11.88 12.93 25.64
N GLN A 252 -12.49 11.76 25.90
CA GLN A 252 -11.89 10.72 26.73
C GLN A 252 -10.64 10.10 26.08
N PHE A 253 -10.63 9.96 24.75
CA PHE A 253 -9.47 9.48 24.01
C PHE A 253 -8.34 10.50 24.03
N GLN A 254 -8.64 11.78 23.76
CA GLN A 254 -7.65 12.87 23.84
C GLN A 254 -7.01 12.94 25.23
N SER A 255 -7.85 12.92 26.28
CA SER A 255 -7.38 12.93 27.67
C SER A 255 -6.53 11.71 28.01
N ALA A 256 -6.90 10.53 27.53
CA ALA A 256 -6.12 9.30 27.74
C ALA A 256 -4.76 9.39 27.03
N LEU A 257 -4.73 9.84 25.78
CA LEU A 257 -3.52 9.99 25.01
C LEU A 257 -2.56 10.99 25.66
N GLU A 258 -3.05 12.15 26.09
CA GLU A 258 -2.22 13.16 26.77
C GLU A 258 -1.63 12.66 28.09
N ARG A 259 -2.40 11.92 28.90
CA ARG A 259 -1.87 11.27 30.11
C ARG A 259 -0.79 10.26 29.77
N ASP A 260 -1.00 9.46 28.73
CA ASP A 260 -0.05 8.42 28.32
C ASP A 260 1.22 9.01 27.69
N PHE A 261 1.15 10.20 27.07
CA PHE A 261 2.34 10.96 26.67
C PHE A 261 3.25 11.23 27.88
N VAL A 262 2.70 11.75 28.97
CA VAL A 262 3.47 12.02 30.19
C VAL A 262 3.99 10.71 30.78
N ARG A 263 3.14 9.68 30.88
CA ARG A 263 3.49 8.40 31.51
C ARG A 263 4.56 7.60 30.74
N VAL A 264 4.46 7.54 29.41
CA VAL A 264 5.26 6.62 28.58
C VAL A 264 6.40 7.35 27.86
N LEU A 265 6.15 8.56 27.37
CA LEU A 265 7.15 9.34 26.64
C LEU A 265 7.92 10.31 27.55
N ASN A 266 7.57 10.35 28.85
CA ASN A 266 8.17 11.23 29.85
C ASN A 266 8.15 12.71 29.43
N SER A 267 7.10 13.11 28.71
CA SER A 267 6.93 14.48 28.23
C SER A 267 5.45 14.76 27.94
N GLU A 268 5.03 16.00 28.14
CA GLU A 268 3.73 16.45 27.67
C GLU A 268 3.67 16.48 26.14
N MET A 269 2.49 16.22 25.59
CA MET A 269 2.19 16.44 24.17
C MET A 269 2.40 17.93 23.84
N GLY A 270 3.10 18.24 22.75
CA GLY A 270 3.53 19.62 22.47
C GLY A 270 5.02 19.88 22.71
N LYS A 271 5.66 19.12 23.61
CA LYS A 271 7.03 19.39 24.07
C LYS A 271 8.10 18.50 23.44
N ILE A 272 7.72 17.39 22.82
CA ILE A 272 8.63 16.47 22.12
C ILE A 272 8.13 16.21 20.70
N GLY A 273 9.08 15.99 19.78
CA GLY A 273 8.79 15.55 18.43
C GLY A 273 8.39 14.08 18.43
N VAL A 274 7.25 13.76 17.80
CA VAL A 274 6.77 12.39 17.63
C VAL A 274 6.61 12.02 16.16
N PHE A 275 6.70 10.72 15.87
CA PHE A 275 6.37 10.14 14.58
C PHE A 275 5.03 9.44 14.68
N ILE A 276 4.07 9.81 13.83
CA ILE A 276 2.78 9.12 13.75
C ILE A 276 2.82 8.22 12.52
N ARG A 277 2.66 6.93 12.75
CA ARG A 277 2.83 5.89 11.72
C ARG A 277 1.55 5.09 11.63
N SER A 278 1.09 4.90 10.40
CA SER A 278 0.09 3.89 10.09
C SER A 278 0.61 2.49 10.39
N ASP A 279 -0.30 1.65 10.88
CA ASP A 279 -0.07 0.24 11.18
C ASP A 279 -1.38 -0.54 11.03
N THR A 280 -1.77 -0.83 9.79
CA THR A 280 -2.96 -1.65 9.50
C THR A 280 -2.73 -3.12 9.86
N ASN A 281 -3.81 -3.90 10.00
CA ASN A 281 -3.75 -5.35 10.24
C ASN A 281 -3.12 -6.17 9.08
N MET A 282 -2.58 -5.50 8.07
CA MET A 282 -2.19 -6.08 6.79
C MET A 282 -0.76 -5.78 6.39
N GLU A 283 0.01 -5.04 7.20
CA GLU A 283 1.22 -4.42 6.69
C GLU A 283 2.42 -5.36 6.54
N ASP A 284 2.43 -6.52 7.19
CA ASP A 284 3.52 -7.50 7.13
C ASP A 284 2.97 -8.93 7.14
N LEU A 285 2.32 -9.33 6.05
CA LEU A 285 1.95 -10.71 5.78
C LEU A 285 3.09 -11.41 5.03
N LYS A 286 3.16 -12.75 5.14
CA LYS A 286 4.21 -13.55 4.51
C LYS A 286 4.31 -13.30 2.99
N GLU A 287 3.18 -13.05 2.34
CA GLU A 287 3.09 -12.77 0.90
C GLU A 287 2.71 -11.31 0.54
N PHE A 288 2.59 -10.39 1.52
CA PHE A 288 2.27 -8.97 1.24
C PHE A 288 2.86 -8.05 2.30
N THR A 289 3.51 -6.97 1.86
CA THR A 289 3.89 -5.88 2.76
C THR A 289 3.18 -4.58 2.36
N GLY A 290 2.62 -3.87 3.34
CA GLY A 290 2.09 -2.52 3.19
C GLY A 290 3.15 -1.41 3.27
N ALA A 291 4.44 -1.75 3.17
CA ALA A 291 5.54 -0.79 3.29
C ALA A 291 5.40 0.35 2.26
N GLY A 292 5.24 1.57 2.76
CA GLY A 292 5.08 2.77 1.93
C GLY A 292 3.67 2.97 1.34
N LEU A 293 2.69 2.13 1.68
CA LEU A 293 1.30 2.30 1.20
C LEU A 293 0.51 3.34 2.01
N ASN A 294 0.79 3.45 3.31
CA ASN A 294 0.06 4.30 4.23
C ASN A 294 0.95 5.42 4.80
N LEU A 295 0.31 6.45 5.35
CA LEU A 295 0.97 7.69 5.74
C LEU A 295 1.89 7.51 6.97
N THR A 296 3.06 8.16 6.93
CA THR A 296 3.87 8.45 8.11
C THR A 296 4.08 9.94 8.18
N VAL A 297 3.78 10.55 9.32
CA VAL A 297 4.01 11.97 9.57
C VAL A 297 5.14 12.09 10.60
N ALA A 298 6.24 12.72 10.19
CA ALA A 298 7.49 12.76 10.95
C ALA A 298 7.61 14.04 11.77
N ASN A 299 8.23 13.92 12.95
CA ASN A 299 8.75 15.03 13.74
C ASN A 299 7.70 16.12 14.07
N ILE A 300 6.52 15.70 14.52
CA ILE A 300 5.44 16.61 14.93
C ILE A 300 5.63 16.99 16.40
N TYR A 301 5.63 18.29 16.68
CA TYR A 301 5.71 18.82 18.04
C TYR A 301 4.33 19.24 18.56
N GLU A 302 3.65 20.11 17.81
CA GLU A 302 2.43 20.79 18.26
C GLU A 302 1.26 19.83 18.51
N ARG A 303 0.61 19.98 19.66
CA ARG A 303 -0.54 19.16 20.11
C ARG A 303 -1.62 19.01 19.04
N GLU A 304 -2.10 20.11 18.48
CA GLU A 304 -3.17 20.07 17.48
C GLU A 304 -2.72 19.39 16.18
N LYS A 305 -1.43 19.50 15.82
CA LYS A 305 -0.86 18.78 14.68
C LYS A 305 -0.75 17.27 14.94
N VAL A 306 -0.52 16.85 16.19
CA VAL A 306 -0.55 15.43 16.57
C VAL A 306 -1.95 14.86 16.33
N TYR A 307 -2.99 15.57 16.79
CA TYR A 307 -4.37 15.16 16.54
C TYR A 307 -4.71 15.15 15.06
N GLN A 308 -4.30 16.16 14.30
CA GLN A 308 -4.54 16.18 12.86
C GLN A 308 -3.84 15.01 12.15
N ALA A 309 -2.59 14.73 12.50
CA ALA A 309 -1.86 13.62 11.91
C ALA A 309 -2.44 12.25 12.27
N ILE A 310 -3.08 12.08 13.43
CA ILE A 310 -3.87 10.86 13.72
C ILE A 310 -5.02 10.72 12.72
N ARG A 311 -5.78 11.81 12.47
CA ARG A 311 -6.87 11.79 11.48
C ARG A 311 -6.36 11.51 10.07
N ASP A 312 -5.25 12.12 9.68
CA ASP A 312 -4.64 11.90 8.36
C ASP A 312 -4.14 10.46 8.19
N VAL A 313 -3.56 9.88 9.24
CA VAL A 313 -3.14 8.47 9.26
C VAL A 313 -4.34 7.54 9.16
N TRP A 314 -5.43 7.79 9.89
CA TRP A 314 -6.68 7.05 9.80
C TRP A 314 -7.35 7.16 8.43
N ALA A 315 -7.18 8.29 7.75
CA ALA A 315 -7.72 8.52 6.41
C ALA A 315 -6.87 7.87 5.30
N SER A 316 -5.57 7.63 5.55
CA SER A 316 -4.60 7.17 4.53
C SER A 316 -4.91 5.81 3.86
N PRO A 317 -5.54 4.81 4.53
CA PRO A 317 -5.90 3.55 3.88
C PRO A 317 -6.97 3.70 2.79
N PHE A 318 -7.70 4.82 2.77
CA PHE A 318 -8.77 5.09 1.80
C PHE A 318 -8.30 5.91 0.60
N THR A 319 -6.98 6.12 0.47
CA THR A 319 -6.39 6.72 -0.75
C THR A 319 -6.53 5.77 -1.95
N GLU A 320 -6.58 6.33 -3.16
CA GLU A 320 -6.62 5.54 -4.40
C GLU A 320 -5.49 4.50 -4.45
N ARG A 321 -4.26 4.92 -4.10
CA ARG A 321 -3.10 4.05 -4.06
C ARG A 321 -3.33 2.86 -3.13
N SER A 322 -3.66 3.11 -1.86
CA SER A 322 -3.88 2.04 -0.88
C SER A 322 -5.05 1.12 -1.28
N TYR A 323 -6.15 1.70 -1.78
CA TYR A 323 -7.30 0.93 -2.28
C TYR A 323 -6.92 -0.01 -3.44
N LYS A 324 -6.28 0.52 -4.49
CA LYS A 324 -5.88 -0.28 -5.67
C LYS A 324 -4.93 -1.41 -5.31
N TRP A 325 -4.04 -1.17 -4.35
CA TRP A 325 -3.16 -2.21 -3.82
C TRP A 325 -3.95 -3.30 -3.07
N ARG A 326 -4.85 -2.93 -2.16
CA ARG A 326 -5.68 -3.89 -1.41
C ARG A 326 -6.54 -4.76 -2.33
N GLN A 327 -7.20 -4.16 -3.33
CA GLN A 327 -8.03 -4.89 -4.29
C GLN A 327 -7.28 -5.97 -5.08
N ARG A 328 -5.98 -5.76 -5.30
CA ARG A 328 -5.14 -6.72 -6.03
C ARG A 328 -4.83 -7.98 -5.23
N TYR A 329 -4.60 -7.84 -3.92
CA TYR A 329 -4.13 -8.95 -3.07
C TYR A 329 -5.18 -9.53 -2.17
N LEU A 330 -6.37 -8.93 -2.05
CA LEU A 330 -7.34 -9.31 -1.03
C LEU A 330 -8.68 -9.77 -1.59
N ASN A 331 -9.23 -10.77 -0.92
CA ASN A 331 -10.62 -11.21 -1.10
C ASN A 331 -11.59 -10.37 -0.26
N ASN A 332 -11.13 -9.84 0.88
CA ASN A 332 -11.89 -8.98 1.78
C ASN A 332 -11.13 -7.66 2.02
N PRO A 333 -10.97 -6.83 0.97
CA PRO A 333 -10.09 -5.65 0.97
C PRO A 333 -10.43 -4.58 2.00
#